data_AF-A0A1I7TUF7-F1
#
_entry.id   AF-A0A1I7TUF7-F1
#
_cell.length_a   1.000
_cell.length_b   1.000
_cell.length_c   1.000
_cell.angle_alpha   90.00
_cell.angle_beta   90.00
_cell.angle_gamma   90.00
#
_symmetry.space_group_name_H-M   'P 1'
#
loop_
_entity.id
_entity.type
_entity.pdbx_description
1 polymer ?
#
loop_
_entity_poly.entity_id
_entity_poly.type
_entity_poly.pdbx_seq_one_letter_code
_entity_poly.pdbx_strand_id
1 'polypeptide(L)' 'MLADEQIAGLIILPLAFLGVLANWTVALLIRKLPSLKNSFGRLTASQSIGDAVHCTVFAFAVAPMFIL' A
#
# COMPACT_ATOMS: atom_id res chain seq x y z
N MET A 1 -20.30 2.69 22.32
CA MET A 1 -20.46 2.73 20.85
C MET A 1 -19.14 3.23 20.29
N LEU A 2 -18.61 2.61 19.24
CA LEU A 2 -17.36 3.07 18.63
C LEU A 2 -17.60 4.41 17.92
N ALA A 3 -16.65 5.34 17.98
CA ALA A 3 -16.76 6.61 17.24
C ALA A 3 -16.57 6.38 15.73
N ASP A 4 -17.13 7.26 14.90
CA ASP A 4 -17.10 7.10 13.43
C ASP A 4 -15.66 7.08 12.90
N GLU A 5 -14.77 7.88 13.50
CA GLU A 5 -13.34 7.89 13.20
C GLU A 5 -12.68 6.54 13.49
N GLN A 6 -13.00 5.91 14.61
CA GLN A 6 -12.45 4.61 14.97
C GLN A 6 -12.93 3.51 14.02
N ILE A 7 -14.19 3.60 13.56
CA ILE A 7 -14.72 2.70 12.52
C ILE A 7 -13.93 2.89 11.22
N ALA A 8 -13.68 4.13 10.81
CA ALA A 8 -12.88 4.43 9.62
C ALA A 8 -11.45 3.87 9.74
N GLY A 9 -10.80 4.06 10.89
CA GLY A 9 -9.46 3.52 11.15
C GLY A 9 -9.40 1.99 11.08
N LEU A 10 -10.40 1.30 11.63
CA LEU A 10 -10.51 -0.16 11.58
C LEU A 10 -10.77 -0.70 10.16
N ILE A 11 -11.37 0.09 9.27
CA ILE A 11 -11.54 -0.26 7.85
C ILE A 11 -10.26 0.02 7.06
N ILE A 12 -9.62 1.18 7.30
CA ILE A 12 -8.41 1.60 6.59
C ILE A 12 -7.25 0.64 6.90
N LEU A 13 -7.07 0.24 8.16
CA LEU A 13 -5.91 -0.57 8.59
C LEU A 13 -5.72 -1.86 7.77
N PRO A 14 -6.71 -2.77 7.64
CA PRO A 14 -6.54 -4.01 6.88
C PRO A 14 -6.36 -3.75 5.38
N LEU A 15 -7.04 -2.75 4.81
CA LEU A 15 -6.92 -2.39 3.40
C LEU A 15 -5.54 -1.83 3.07
N ALA A 16 -5.07 -0.88 3.87
CA ALA A 16 -3.75 -0.29 3.73
C ALA A 16 -2.66 -1.33 3.99
N PHE A 17 -2.81 -2.19 5.00
CA PHE A 17 -1.84 -3.25 5.29
C PHE A 17 -1.72 -4.26 4.14
N LEU A 18 -2.83 -4.72 3.55
CA LEU A 18 -2.80 -5.53 2.33
C LEU A 18 -2.11 -4.78 1.17
N GLY A 19 -2.41 -3.49 1.03
CA GLY A 19 -1.76 -2.61 0.06
C GLY A 19 -0.24 -2.52 0.25
N VAL A 20 0.25 -2.46 1.49
CA VAL A 20 1.69 -2.48 1.81
C VAL A 20 2.31 -3.78 1.29
N LEU A 21 1.75 -4.94 1.65
CA LEU A 21 2.30 -6.23 1.27
C LEU A 21 2.33 -6.42 -0.25
N ALA A 22 1.21 -6.15 -0.93
CA ALA A 22 1.08 -6.35 -2.36
C ALA A 22 2.01 -5.41 -3.16
N ASN A 23 1.99 -4.12 -2.84
CA ASN A 23 2.74 -3.12 -3.60
C ASN A 23 4.24 -3.17 -3.33
N TRP A 24 4.69 -3.49 -2.11
CA TRP A 24 6.12 -3.72 -1.90
C TRP A 24 6.60 -4.98 -2.62
N THR A 25 5.79 -6.05 -2.65
CA THR A 25 6.12 -7.26 -3.41
C THR A 25 6.32 -6.95 -4.89
N VAL A 26 5.39 -6.22 -5.50
CA VAL A 26 5.49 -5.81 -6.92
C VAL A 26 6.70 -4.88 -7.12
N ALA A 27 6.86 -3.84 -6.31
CA ALA A 27 7.97 -2.89 -6.42
C ALA A 27 9.35 -3.59 -6.39
N LEU A 28 9.52 -4.59 -5.53
CA LEU A 28 10.79 -5.31 -5.36
C LEU A 28 11.03 -6.36 -6.47
N LEU A 29 9.99 -7.08 -6.88
CA LEU A 29 10.14 -8.25 -7.74
C LEU A 29 9.94 -7.95 -9.23
N ILE A 30 9.21 -6.90 -9.61
CA ILE A 30 8.86 -6.63 -11.01
C ILE A 30 10.09 -6.43 -11.91
N ARG A 31 11.16 -5.85 -11.37
CA ARG A 31 12.42 -5.62 -12.10
C ARG A 31 13.24 -6.90 -12.30
N LYS A 32 12.91 -7.97 -11.58
CA LYS A 32 13.54 -9.30 -11.72
C LYS A 32 12.93 -10.11 -12.86
N LEU A 33 11.73 -9.78 -13.32
CA LEU A 33 11.02 -10.49 -14.39
C LEU A 33 11.51 -10.03 -15.77
N PRO A 34 12.17 -10.90 -16.57
CA PRO A 34 12.70 -10.51 -17.88
C PRO A 34 11.62 -10.03 -18.86
N SER A 35 10.42 -10.63 -18.79
CA SER A 35 9.25 -10.26 -19.61
C SER A 35 8.73 -8.84 -19.33
N LEU A 36 9.08 -8.25 -18.18
CA LEU A 36 8.68 -6.90 -17.77
C LEU A 36 9.83 -5.89 -17.86
N LYS A 37 10.93 -6.21 -18.57
CA LYS A 37 11.99 -5.26 -18.93
C LYS A 37 11.59 -4.37 -20.11
N ASN A 38 10.41 -3.78 -20.05
CA ASN A 38 9.85 -2.89 -21.06
C ASN A 38 9.23 -1.65 -20.38
N SER A 39 8.68 -0.73 -21.18
CA SER A 39 8.08 0.50 -20.67
C SER A 39 6.91 0.23 -19.71
N PHE A 40 6.11 -0.80 -19.97
CA PHE A 40 5.02 -1.21 -19.09
C PHE A 40 5.52 -1.62 -17.71
N GLY A 41 6.50 -2.53 -17.63
CA GLY A 41 7.06 -2.95 -16.34
C GLY A 41 7.73 -1.81 -15.57
N ARG A 42 8.29 -0.80 -16.25
CA ARG A 42 8.81 0.42 -15.60
C ARG A 42 7.68 1.29 -15.04
N LEU A 43 6.58 1.45 -15.79
CA LEU A 43 5.41 2.19 -15.34
C LEU A 43 4.76 1.50 -14.12
N THR A 44 4.53 0.20 -14.21
CA THR A 44 3.98 -0.59 -13.09
C THR A 44 4.88 -0.53 -11.85
N ALA A 45 6.21 -0.57 -12.01
CA ALA A 45 7.13 -0.39 -10.89
C ALA A 45 6.97 0.98 -10.22
N SER A 46 6.89 2.05 -11.03
CA SER A 46 6.71 3.41 -10.51
C SER A 46 5.39 3.57 -9.76
N GLN A 47 4.30 3.05 -10.33
CA GLN A 47 2.98 3.09 -9.71
C GLN A 47 2.97 2.31 -8.38
N SER A 48 3.50 1.10 -8.41
CA SER A 48 3.58 0.23 -7.24
C SER A 48 4.42 0.83 -6.11
N ILE A 49 5.49 1.59 -6.41
CA ILE A 49 6.25 2.30 -5.36
C ILE A 49 5.40 3.39 -4.72
N GLY A 50 4.68 4.18 -5.53
CA GLY A 50 3.77 5.21 -5.03
C GLY A 50 2.69 4.62 -4.12
N ASP A 51 2.03 3.56 -4.57
CA ASP A 51 0.99 2.87 -3.82
C ASP A 51 1.56 2.21 -2.54
N ALA A 52 2.77 1.63 -2.60
CA ALA A 52 3.44 1.07 -1.44
C ALA A 52 3.69 2.11 -0.35
N VAL A 53 4.22 3.29 -0.73
CA VAL A 53 4.47 4.40 0.20
C VAL A 53 3.14 4.92 0.77
N HIS A 54 2.14 5.17 -0.09
CA HIS A 54 0.82 5.62 0.33
C HIS A 54 0.19 4.66 1.35
N CYS A 55 0.14 3.37 1.02
CA CYS A 55 -0.41 2.35 1.91
C CYS A 55 0.39 2.21 3.21
N THR A 56 1.71 2.40 3.18
CA THR A 56 2.55 2.36 4.40
C THR A 56 2.19 3.51 5.34
N VAL A 57 2.04 4.73 4.81
CA VAL A 57 1.60 5.89 5.61
C VAL A 57 0.20 5.65 6.17
N PHE A 58 -0.71 5.12 5.37
CA PHE A 58 -2.08 4.86 5.82
C PHE A 58 -2.17 3.76 6.88
N ALA A 59 -1.38 2.70 6.77
CA ALA A 59 -1.39 1.58 7.72
C ALA A 59 -0.74 1.93 9.07
N PHE A 60 0.35 2.70 9.06
CA PHE A 60 1.19 2.90 10.26
C PHE A 60 1.14 4.32 10.85
N ALA A 61 0.57 5.30 10.16
CA ALA A 61 0.39 6.65 10.70
C ALA A 61 -1.09 7.04 10.75
N VAL A 62 -1.81 6.93 9.63
CA VAL A 62 -3.21 7.40 9.54
C VAL A 62 -4.14 6.47 10.33
N ALA A 63 -4.22 5.18 10.03
CA ALA A 63 -5.15 4.29 10.71
C ALA A 63 -4.95 4.26 12.24
N PRO A 64 -3.72 4.23 12.80
CA PRO A 64 -3.50 4.35 14.24
C PRO A 64 -4.02 5.68 14.82
N MET A 65 -3.85 6.81 14.12
CA MET A 65 -4.39 8.12 14.53
C MET A 65 -5.93 8.13 14.62
N PHE A 66 -6.61 7.34 13.79
CA PHE A 66 -8.06 7.22 13.82
C PHE A 66 -8.55 6.25 14.91
N ILE A 67 -7.74 5.26 15.29
CA ILE A 67 -8.11 4.22 16.27
C ILE A 67 -7.82 4.66 17.72
N LEU A 68 -6.67 5.32 17.94
CA LEU A 68 -6.16 5.74 19.25
C LEU A 68 -6.69 7.11 19.67
#